data_AF-A0AAN6MU86-F1
#
_entry.id   AF-A0AAN6MU86-F1
#
_cell.length_a   1.000
_cell.length_b   1.000
_cell.length_c   1.000
_cell.angle_alpha   90.00
_cell.angle_beta   90.00
_cell.angle_gamma   90.00
#
_symmetry.space_group_name_H-M   'P 1'
#
loop_
_entity.id
_entity.type
_entity.pdbx_description
1 polymer ?
#
loop_
_entity_poly.entity_id
_entity_poly.type
_entity_poly.pdbx_seq_one_letter_code
_entity_poly.pdbx_strand_id
1 'polypeptide(L)'
;MAAAASKNIQLALALPTRLRTFLARYPPASILPAGATAETHKTTYQEETPNPFMPTKHAVTGRWHDPKYSLRRQAELVKLAREHGVEELLPFTNKGTETRLTKRVEFGLRVKGTGVGQKVKGHIHERRMIAKYDGEEESCHAGYAGPHPGMEEVLDLSPTTLSSQPTPASTTALLKLHYRRALLHHHPDKKGHHQPHQPHQPHQQQPKNKKSSTITIDQITTALTTLSHPALRAAYDQSLLQSPANPQSQQQGDNNNNFQTGIETLDLDDLASFTQPTTTAEGASEDEPETRWFRPCRCGNPRGFEFGEADLEDAADVGELMVGCADCSLWLRVHFAVVDEDEDDDDDEGDEQEGGGGGDRDGAGSGGAGKKG
;
A
#
# COMPACT_ATOMS: atom_id res chain seq x y z
N MET A 1 57.27 36.92 -43.34
CA MET A 1 57.69 36.82 -41.93
C MET A 1 57.15 37.97 -41.08
N ALA A 2 57.50 39.23 -41.35
CA ALA A 2 57.14 40.38 -40.49
C ALA A 2 55.61 40.59 -40.32
N ALA A 3 54.82 40.48 -41.39
CA ALA A 3 53.35 40.65 -41.32
C ALA A 3 52.65 39.54 -40.50
N ALA A 4 53.21 38.31 -40.50
CA ALA A 4 52.69 37.22 -39.67
C ALA A 4 53.06 37.45 -38.19
N ALA A 5 54.27 37.94 -37.91
CA ALA A 5 54.70 38.31 -36.57
C ALA A 5 53.81 39.41 -35.97
N SER A 6 53.50 40.48 -36.73
CA SER A 6 52.59 41.53 -36.25
C SER A 6 51.18 41.01 -35.98
N LYS A 7 50.67 40.10 -36.81
CA LYS A 7 49.36 39.46 -36.60
C LYS A 7 49.34 38.62 -35.32
N ASN A 8 50.40 37.85 -35.06
CA ASN A 8 50.53 37.06 -33.83
C ASN A 8 50.62 37.95 -32.58
N ILE A 9 51.33 39.08 -32.68
CA ILE A 9 51.38 40.08 -31.60
C ILE A 9 49.99 40.66 -31.34
N GLN A 10 49.23 41.01 -32.39
CA GLN A 10 47.85 41.50 -32.24
C GLN A 10 46.94 40.45 -31.58
N LEU A 11 47.06 39.17 -31.97
CA LEU A 11 46.33 38.07 -31.33
C LEU A 11 46.69 37.93 -29.85
N ALA A 12 47.98 38.02 -29.50
CA ALA A 12 48.43 37.96 -28.11
C ALA A 12 47.93 39.16 -27.29
N LEU A 13 47.87 40.35 -27.89
CA LEU A 13 47.33 41.56 -27.25
C LEU A 13 45.81 41.50 -27.07
N ALA A 14 45.11 40.80 -27.97
CA ALA A 14 43.66 40.58 -27.91
C ALA A 14 43.23 39.59 -26.81
N LEU A 15 44.16 38.87 -26.19
CA LEU A 15 43.86 38.01 -25.04
C LEU A 15 43.32 38.82 -23.86
N PRO A 16 42.43 38.22 -23.02
CA PRO A 16 41.94 38.86 -21.80
C PRO A 16 43.07 39.36 -20.90
N THR A 17 42.88 40.55 -20.32
CA THR A 17 43.89 41.19 -19.44
C THR A 17 44.32 40.30 -18.29
N ARG A 18 43.40 39.49 -17.74
CA ARG A 18 43.70 38.50 -16.68
C ARG A 18 44.68 37.42 -17.14
N LEU A 19 44.54 36.90 -18.36
CA LEU A 19 45.46 35.92 -18.93
C LEU A 19 46.81 36.55 -19.28
N ARG A 20 46.80 37.73 -19.91
CA ARG A 20 48.03 38.48 -20.22
C ARG A 20 48.85 38.78 -18.98
N THR A 21 48.20 39.26 -17.92
CA THR A 21 48.85 39.52 -16.63
C THR A 21 49.42 38.23 -16.01
N PHE A 22 48.71 37.11 -16.13
CA PHE A 22 49.20 35.82 -15.64
C PHE A 22 50.44 35.36 -16.40
N LEU A 23 50.39 35.35 -17.74
CA LEU A 23 51.50 34.93 -18.60
C LEU A 23 52.72 35.85 -18.50
N ALA A 24 52.51 37.16 -18.26
CA ALA A 24 53.59 38.09 -17.99
C ALA A 24 54.32 37.80 -16.67
N ARG A 25 53.59 37.34 -15.64
CA ARG A 25 54.17 36.97 -14.34
C ARG A 25 54.76 35.56 -14.35
N TYR A 26 54.14 34.64 -15.07
CA TYR A 26 54.53 33.23 -15.12
C TYR A 26 54.65 32.76 -16.59
N PRO A 27 55.70 33.19 -17.30
CA PRO A 27 55.92 32.76 -18.69
C PRO A 27 56.32 31.28 -18.74
N PRO A 28 55.65 30.43 -19.54
CA PRO A 28 56.09 29.05 -19.76
C PRO A 28 57.36 29.01 -20.63
N ALA A 29 58.09 27.89 -20.56
CA ALA A 29 59.32 27.71 -21.34
C ALA A 29 59.10 27.85 -22.86
N SER A 30 57.90 27.51 -23.35
CA SER A 30 57.55 27.54 -24.78
C SER A 30 57.57 28.94 -25.41
N ILE A 31 57.42 30.02 -24.62
CA ILE A 31 57.38 31.40 -25.13
C ILE A 31 58.67 32.19 -24.84
N LEU A 32 59.64 31.56 -24.18
CA LEU A 32 60.94 32.19 -23.92
C LEU A 32 61.74 32.31 -25.23
N PRO A 33 62.67 33.28 -25.33
CA PRO A 33 63.48 33.45 -26.53
C PRO A 33 64.32 32.19 -26.80
N ALA A 34 64.57 31.88 -28.07
CA ALA A 34 65.33 30.69 -28.45
C ALA A 34 66.74 30.72 -27.80
N GLY A 35 67.03 29.72 -26.96
CA GLY A 35 68.28 29.62 -26.18
C GLY A 35 68.13 30.01 -24.70
N ALA A 36 67.00 30.59 -24.29
CA ALA A 36 66.68 30.77 -22.88
C ALA A 36 66.30 29.44 -22.24
N THR A 37 66.93 29.13 -21.11
CA THR A 37 66.53 27.97 -20.29
C THR A 37 65.55 28.42 -19.21
N ALA A 38 64.63 27.53 -18.82
CA ALA A 38 63.63 27.80 -17.77
C ALA A 38 64.27 28.18 -16.42
N GLU A 39 65.53 27.82 -16.19
CA GLU A 39 66.30 28.14 -14.99
C GLU A 39 66.93 29.54 -15.02
N THR A 40 67.28 30.05 -16.21
CA THR A 40 68.00 31.33 -16.36
C THR A 40 67.08 32.53 -16.48
N HIS A 41 65.89 32.35 -17.04
CA HIS A 41 64.91 33.42 -17.28
C HIS A 41 63.67 33.30 -16.39
N LYS A 42 63.87 33.08 -15.09
CA LYS A 42 62.78 33.09 -14.11
C LYS A 42 62.37 34.50 -13.77
N THR A 43 61.07 34.73 -13.67
CA THR A 43 60.55 35.96 -13.09
C THR A 43 60.68 35.90 -11.57
N THR A 44 60.65 37.06 -10.90
CA THR A 44 60.61 37.14 -9.43
C THR A 44 59.47 36.31 -8.83
N TYR A 45 58.33 36.26 -9.51
CA TYR A 45 57.17 35.45 -9.10
C TYR A 45 57.40 33.94 -9.24
N GLN A 46 58.15 33.51 -10.26
CA GLN A 46 58.51 32.10 -10.47
C GLN A 46 59.59 31.63 -9.50
N GLU A 47 60.49 32.50 -9.07
CA GLU A 47 61.49 32.22 -8.04
C GLU A 47 60.83 31.96 -6.68
N GLU A 48 59.87 32.81 -6.28
CA GLU A 48 59.10 32.58 -5.05
C GLU A 48 58.26 31.30 -5.12
N THR A 49 57.63 31.07 -6.27
CA THR A 49 56.66 29.99 -6.45
C THR A 49 56.80 29.40 -7.86
N PRO A 50 57.51 28.28 -8.02
CA PRO A 50 57.69 27.65 -9.33
C PRO A 50 56.37 27.33 -10.03
N ASN A 51 55.39 26.80 -9.29
CA ASN A 51 54.02 26.62 -9.78
C ASN A 51 53.03 27.40 -8.89
N PRO A 52 52.36 28.44 -9.42
CA PRO A 52 51.44 29.27 -8.65
C PRO A 52 50.10 28.60 -8.32
N PHE A 53 49.84 27.42 -8.89
CA PHE A 53 48.60 26.64 -8.68
C PHE A 53 48.74 25.56 -7.61
N MET A 54 49.96 25.27 -7.16
CA MET A 54 50.23 24.27 -6.14
C MET A 54 50.59 24.93 -4.80
N PRO A 55 50.21 24.33 -3.67
CA PRO A 55 50.71 24.76 -2.37
C PRO A 55 52.22 24.49 -2.30
N THR A 56 52.97 25.44 -1.73
CA THR A 56 54.43 25.31 -1.57
C THR A 56 54.77 25.24 -0.09
N LYS A 57 55.74 24.40 0.26
CA LYS A 57 56.24 24.30 1.64
C LYS A 57 57.37 25.31 1.81
N HIS A 58 57.25 26.22 2.76
CA HIS A 58 58.29 27.21 3.04
C HIS A 58 59.50 26.55 3.70
N ALA A 59 60.70 26.82 3.19
CA ALA A 59 61.93 26.10 3.56
C ALA A 59 62.33 26.32 5.03
N VAL A 60 62.16 27.55 5.56
CA VAL A 60 62.58 27.90 6.93
C VAL A 60 61.52 27.50 7.97
N THR A 61 60.25 27.80 7.70
CA THR A 61 59.16 27.61 8.69
C THR A 61 58.52 26.22 8.59
N GLY A 62 58.77 25.48 7.51
CA GLY A 62 58.18 24.17 7.25
C GLY A 62 56.66 24.16 7.04
N ARG A 63 56.01 25.33 7.05
CA ARG A 63 54.56 25.47 6.86
C ARG A 63 54.21 25.44 5.37
N TRP A 64 53.07 24.86 5.06
CA TRP A 64 52.49 24.92 3.71
C TRP A 64 51.82 26.26 3.51
N HIS A 65 52.20 26.95 2.44
CA HIS A 65 51.51 28.13 1.96
C HIS A 65 50.45 27.71 0.95
N ASP A 66 49.30 28.37 1.04
CA ASP A 66 48.24 28.22 0.05
C ASP A 66 48.74 28.60 -1.34
N PRO A 67 48.21 27.97 -2.41
CA PRO A 67 48.55 28.35 -3.77
C PRO A 67 48.19 29.83 -4.00
N LYS A 68 49.09 30.57 -4.67
CA LYS A 68 48.90 32.00 -4.99
C LYS A 68 47.57 32.25 -5.74
N TYR A 69 47.10 31.26 -6.50
CA TYR A 69 45.76 31.23 -7.08
C TYR A 69 44.93 30.09 -6.47
N SER A 70 43.81 30.43 -5.85
CA SER A 70 42.85 29.45 -5.33
C SER A 70 42.25 28.57 -6.44
N LEU A 71 41.74 27.38 -6.10
CA LEU A 71 41.15 26.44 -7.05
C LEU A 71 40.04 27.06 -7.93
N ARG A 72 39.30 28.04 -7.41
CA ARG A 72 38.32 28.83 -8.17
C ARG A 72 39.01 29.68 -9.24
N ARG A 73 40.03 30.46 -8.85
CA ARG A 73 40.78 31.33 -9.78
C ARG A 73 41.54 30.51 -10.82
N GLN A 74 42.04 29.32 -10.44
CA GLN A 74 42.63 28.36 -11.38
C GLN A 74 41.61 27.93 -12.43
N ALA A 75 40.40 27.54 -12.02
CA ALA A 75 39.34 27.15 -12.95
C ALA A 75 38.91 28.31 -13.86
N GLU A 76 38.85 29.54 -13.36
CA GLU A 76 38.58 30.73 -14.17
C GLU A 76 39.67 30.96 -15.23
N LEU A 77 40.95 30.83 -14.86
CA LEU A 77 42.07 30.96 -15.81
C LEU A 77 42.06 29.84 -16.85
N VAL A 78 41.85 28.59 -16.45
CA VAL A 78 41.74 27.45 -17.38
C VAL A 78 40.55 27.63 -18.33
N LYS A 79 39.40 28.11 -17.82
CA LYS A 79 38.22 28.38 -18.66
C LYS A 79 38.53 29.42 -19.73
N LEU A 80 39.12 30.56 -19.34
CA LEU A 80 39.54 31.61 -20.29
C LEU A 80 40.58 31.07 -21.27
N ALA A 81 41.58 30.33 -20.78
CA ALA A 81 42.64 29.80 -21.63
C ALA A 81 42.10 28.83 -22.68
N ARG A 82 41.15 27.98 -22.31
CA ARG A 82 40.45 27.08 -23.23
C ARG A 82 39.63 27.83 -24.28
N GLU A 83 38.92 28.89 -23.89
CA GLU A 83 38.16 29.74 -24.83
C GLU A 83 39.06 30.42 -25.86
N HIS A 84 40.31 30.73 -25.49
CA HIS A 84 41.29 31.38 -26.35
C HIS A 84 42.36 30.44 -26.93
N GLY A 85 42.26 29.12 -26.71
CA GLY A 85 43.19 28.12 -27.24
C GLY A 85 44.62 28.18 -26.69
N VAL A 86 44.82 28.75 -25.48
CA VAL A 86 46.14 28.91 -24.82
C VAL A 86 46.26 28.08 -23.54
N GLU A 87 45.50 26.98 -23.42
CA GLU A 87 45.49 26.12 -22.23
C GLU A 87 46.85 25.45 -21.99
N GLU A 88 47.54 25.04 -23.05
CA GLU A 88 48.87 24.41 -23.00
C GLU A 88 49.97 25.32 -22.40
N LEU A 89 49.76 26.64 -22.43
CA LEU A 89 50.69 27.63 -21.89
C LEU A 89 50.59 27.78 -20.37
N LEU A 90 49.57 27.19 -19.74
CA LEU A 90 49.40 27.23 -18.30
C LEU A 90 50.25 26.15 -17.61
N PRO A 91 50.77 26.42 -16.40
CA PRO A 91 51.44 25.38 -15.62
C PRO A 91 50.45 24.31 -15.17
N PHE A 92 50.98 23.14 -14.79
CA PHE A 92 50.19 22.00 -14.35
C PHE A 92 49.13 22.40 -13.32
N THR A 93 47.87 22.04 -13.59
CA THR A 93 46.74 22.22 -12.69
C THR A 93 45.81 21.02 -12.70
N ASN A 94 45.23 20.72 -11.52
CA ASN A 94 44.18 19.71 -11.37
C ASN A 94 42.86 20.10 -12.07
N LYS A 95 42.72 21.36 -12.51
CA LYS A 95 41.54 21.86 -13.21
C LYS A 95 41.68 21.84 -14.73
N GLY A 96 42.86 21.51 -15.26
CA GLY A 96 43.13 21.40 -16.70
C GLY A 96 42.29 20.30 -17.36
N THR A 97 41.95 20.50 -18.63
CA THR A 97 41.14 19.57 -19.42
C THR A 97 41.84 18.24 -19.61
N GLU A 98 43.10 18.26 -20.06
CA GLU A 98 43.93 17.07 -20.25
C GLU A 98 44.11 16.31 -18.93
N THR A 99 44.59 16.99 -17.87
CA THR A 99 44.79 16.37 -16.55
C THR A 99 43.52 15.68 -16.04
N ARG A 100 42.36 16.32 -16.21
CA ARG A 100 41.08 15.80 -15.73
C ARG A 100 40.58 14.64 -16.59
N LEU A 101 40.89 14.63 -17.89
CA LEU A 101 40.59 13.53 -18.80
C LEU A 101 41.51 12.34 -18.51
N THR A 102 42.82 12.55 -18.45
CA THR A 102 43.81 11.52 -18.11
C THR A 102 43.45 10.84 -16.80
N LYS A 103 43.16 11.60 -15.74
CA LYS A 103 42.74 11.02 -14.45
C LYS A 103 41.45 10.22 -14.55
N ARG A 104 40.49 10.65 -15.38
CA ARG A 104 39.22 9.92 -15.57
C ARG A 104 39.43 8.62 -16.32
N VAL A 105 40.29 8.63 -17.33
CA VAL A 105 40.60 7.43 -18.13
C VAL A 105 41.43 6.44 -17.31
N GLU A 106 42.47 6.92 -16.63
CA GLU A 106 43.38 6.09 -15.83
C GLU A 106 42.70 5.47 -14.61
N PHE A 107 41.97 6.27 -13.83
CA PHE A 107 41.42 5.83 -12.54
C PHE A 107 39.94 5.46 -12.59
N GLY A 108 39.20 5.83 -13.64
CA GLY A 108 37.77 5.59 -13.74
C GLY A 108 36.93 6.28 -12.67
N LEU A 109 35.68 5.83 -12.51
CA LEU A 109 34.81 6.25 -11.42
C LEU A 109 35.22 5.54 -10.13
N ARG A 110 35.41 6.29 -9.05
CA ARG A 110 35.90 5.75 -7.76
C ARG A 110 34.96 6.01 -6.58
N VAL A 111 33.69 6.30 -6.87
CA VAL A 111 32.66 6.49 -5.84
C VAL A 111 32.37 5.15 -5.17
N LYS A 112 32.11 5.15 -3.86
CA LYS A 112 31.80 3.91 -3.13
C LYS A 112 30.52 3.27 -3.71
N GLY A 113 30.56 1.97 -3.95
CA GLY A 113 29.43 1.19 -4.50
C GLY A 113 29.48 1.07 -6.03
N THR A 114 29.47 2.19 -6.75
CA THR A 114 29.42 2.22 -8.24
C THR A 114 30.77 2.42 -8.92
N GLY A 115 31.83 2.67 -8.15
CA GLY A 115 33.18 2.79 -8.67
C GLY A 115 33.74 1.47 -9.19
N VAL A 116 34.72 1.55 -10.08
CA VAL A 116 35.41 0.39 -10.65
C VAL A 116 35.97 -0.47 -9.51
N GLY A 117 35.63 -1.76 -9.51
CA GLY A 117 36.03 -2.71 -8.46
C GLY A 117 35.33 -2.54 -7.10
N GLN A 118 34.30 -1.69 -6.99
CA GLN A 118 33.45 -1.61 -5.81
C GLN A 118 32.15 -2.40 -6.00
N LYS A 119 31.57 -2.84 -4.88
CA LYS A 119 30.26 -3.50 -4.85
C LYS A 119 29.28 -2.64 -4.06
N VAL A 120 28.06 -2.51 -4.57
CA VAL A 120 26.95 -1.83 -3.89
C VAL A 120 26.52 -2.63 -2.66
N LYS A 121 26.25 -1.96 -1.55
CA LYS A 121 25.87 -2.59 -0.27
C LYS A 121 24.48 -3.26 -0.31
N GLY A 122 23.62 -2.85 -1.23
CA GLY A 122 22.20 -3.22 -1.28
C GLY A 122 21.38 -2.54 -0.19
N HIS A 123 20.06 -2.51 -0.34
CA HIS A 123 19.15 -2.05 0.71
C HIS A 123 18.99 -3.12 1.80
N ILE A 124 18.44 -2.73 2.97
CA ILE A 124 18.27 -3.66 4.10
C ILE A 124 17.35 -4.83 3.73
N HIS A 125 16.25 -4.58 3.01
CA HIS A 125 15.31 -5.62 2.61
C HIS A 125 15.93 -6.60 1.59
N GLU A 126 16.70 -6.11 0.61
CA GLU A 126 17.41 -6.95 -0.36
C GLU A 126 18.37 -7.93 0.33
N ARG A 127 19.12 -7.45 1.33
CA ARG A 127 20.04 -8.29 2.10
C ARG A 127 19.34 -9.29 3.01
N ARG A 128 18.12 -8.98 3.47
CA ARG A 128 17.36 -9.84 4.40
C ARG A 128 16.38 -10.78 3.69
N MET A 129 16.06 -10.55 2.42
CA MET A 129 15.15 -11.42 1.67
C MET A 129 15.65 -12.87 1.64
N ILE A 130 16.93 -13.11 1.35
CA ILE A 130 17.49 -14.47 1.27
C ILE A 130 17.33 -15.20 2.62
N ALA A 131 17.74 -14.57 3.73
CA ALA A 131 17.56 -15.14 5.06
C ALA A 131 16.08 -15.34 5.45
N LYS A 132 15.16 -14.53 4.90
CA LYS A 132 13.72 -14.69 5.12
C LYS A 132 13.19 -15.92 4.35
N TYR A 133 13.57 -16.09 3.08
CA TYR A 133 13.14 -17.24 2.27
C TYR A 133 13.76 -18.55 2.76
N ASP A 134 15.04 -18.56 3.16
CA ASP A 134 15.67 -19.76 3.74
C ASP A 134 15.01 -20.15 5.08
N GLY A 135 14.61 -19.15 5.89
CA GLY A 135 13.85 -19.38 7.11
C GLY A 135 12.39 -19.78 6.86
N GLU A 136 11.78 -19.33 5.77
CA GLU A 136 10.47 -19.79 5.31
C GLU A 136 10.56 -21.24 4.79
N GLU A 137 11.60 -21.64 4.06
CA GLU A 137 11.82 -23.04 3.65
C GLU A 137 12.04 -23.99 4.85
N GLU A 138 12.83 -23.57 5.86
CA GLU A 138 12.97 -24.31 7.12
C GLU A 138 11.65 -24.35 7.93
N SER A 139 10.88 -23.26 7.92
CA SER A 139 9.55 -23.19 8.55
C SER A 139 8.51 -24.05 7.82
N CYS A 140 8.57 -24.16 6.50
CA CYS A 140 7.70 -25.02 5.69
C CYS A 140 7.96 -26.50 5.98
N HIS A 141 9.19 -26.85 6.36
CA HIS A 141 9.55 -28.21 6.75
C HIS A 141 9.18 -28.51 8.22
N ALA A 142 8.99 -27.48 9.05
CA ALA A 142 8.53 -27.58 10.42
C ALA A 142 7.00 -27.45 10.56
N GLY A 143 6.27 -28.42 10.00
CA GLY A 143 4.99 -28.93 10.52
C GLY A 143 3.96 -27.97 11.13
N TYR A 144 3.56 -26.89 10.45
CA TYR A 144 2.38 -26.11 10.84
C TYR A 144 1.19 -26.41 9.92
N ALA A 145 0.43 -27.45 10.27
CA ALA A 145 -0.94 -27.64 9.85
C ALA A 145 -1.85 -26.68 10.67
N GLY A 146 -1.84 -25.40 10.30
CA GLY A 146 -2.85 -24.44 10.76
C GLY A 146 -4.10 -24.51 9.88
N PRO A 147 -5.28 -24.08 10.38
CA PRO A 147 -6.50 -24.01 9.58
C PRO A 147 -6.33 -22.91 8.53
N HIS A 148 -5.88 -23.30 7.34
CA HIS A 148 -5.93 -22.42 6.18
C HIS A 148 -7.40 -22.31 5.75
N PRO A 149 -7.92 -21.08 5.54
CA PRO A 149 -9.24 -20.93 4.95
C PRO A 149 -9.25 -21.65 3.60
N GLY A 150 -10.33 -22.36 3.30
CA GLY A 150 -10.47 -23.06 2.03
C GLY A 150 -10.26 -22.09 0.88
N MET A 151 -9.68 -22.53 -0.24
CA MET A 151 -9.48 -21.64 -1.39
C MET A 151 -10.81 -21.09 -1.94
N GLU A 152 -11.91 -21.79 -1.65
CA GLU A 152 -13.29 -21.39 -1.91
C GLU A 152 -13.74 -20.23 -1.00
N GLU A 153 -13.32 -20.23 0.27
CA GLU A 153 -13.55 -19.15 1.25
C GLU A 153 -12.74 -17.90 0.90
N VAL A 154 -11.56 -18.05 0.27
CA VAL A 154 -10.70 -16.94 -0.15
C VAL A 154 -11.29 -16.11 -1.31
N LEU A 155 -12.10 -16.73 -2.16
CA LEU A 155 -12.77 -16.05 -3.29
C LEU A 155 -14.27 -15.82 -3.04
N ASP A 156 -14.78 -16.12 -1.85
CA ASP A 156 -16.22 -16.13 -1.51
C ASP A 156 -17.05 -16.88 -2.57
N LEU A 157 -16.58 -18.07 -2.96
CA LEU A 157 -17.21 -18.91 -3.98
C LEU A 157 -17.79 -20.16 -3.34
N SER A 158 -19.06 -20.47 -3.60
CA SER A 158 -19.64 -21.74 -3.17
C SER A 158 -19.39 -22.83 -4.23
N PRO A 159 -19.07 -24.07 -3.81
CA PRO A 159 -18.76 -25.17 -4.74
C PRO A 159 -19.92 -25.46 -5.72
N THR A 160 -21.16 -25.20 -5.30
CA THR A 160 -22.37 -25.35 -6.13
C THR A 160 -22.43 -24.36 -7.28
N THR A 161 -22.02 -23.09 -7.08
CA THR A 161 -22.06 -22.05 -8.13
C THR A 161 -21.06 -22.32 -9.27
N LEU A 162 -19.93 -22.96 -8.96
CA LEU A 162 -18.93 -23.34 -9.95
C LEU A 162 -19.29 -24.65 -10.68
N SER A 163 -20.10 -25.51 -10.07
CA SER A 163 -20.56 -26.79 -10.66
C SER A 163 -21.79 -26.60 -11.55
N SER A 164 -22.69 -25.65 -11.21
CA SER A 164 -23.91 -25.34 -11.97
C SER A 164 -23.67 -24.57 -13.28
N GLN A 165 -22.43 -24.21 -13.59
CA GLN A 165 -22.05 -23.41 -14.75
C GLN A 165 -22.03 -24.26 -16.03
N PRO A 166 -22.80 -23.90 -17.08
CA PRO A 166 -22.99 -24.75 -18.26
C PRO A 166 -21.80 -24.76 -19.23
N THR A 167 -20.88 -23.79 -19.13
CA THR A 167 -19.73 -23.67 -20.04
C THR A 167 -18.46 -23.24 -19.30
N PRO A 168 -17.27 -23.73 -19.73
CA PRO A 168 -16.01 -23.35 -19.11
C PRO A 168 -15.71 -21.85 -19.22
N ALA A 169 -16.20 -21.21 -20.30
CA ALA A 169 -16.07 -19.76 -20.49
C ALA A 169 -16.79 -18.98 -19.39
N SER A 170 -18.01 -19.39 -19.04
CA SER A 170 -18.82 -18.74 -18.02
C SER A 170 -18.25 -18.97 -16.60
N THR A 171 -17.65 -20.13 -16.33
CA THR A 171 -16.87 -20.39 -15.10
C THR A 171 -15.67 -19.46 -14.97
N THR A 172 -14.91 -19.24 -16.05
CA THR A 172 -13.76 -18.32 -15.99
C THR A 172 -14.17 -16.85 -15.81
N ALA A 173 -15.33 -16.45 -16.35
CA ALA A 173 -15.86 -15.10 -16.16
C ALA A 173 -16.26 -14.87 -14.69
N LEU A 174 -16.92 -15.86 -14.08
CA LEU A 174 -17.30 -15.84 -12.67
C LEU A 174 -16.06 -15.82 -11.75
N LEU A 175 -15.05 -16.65 -12.03
CA LEU A 175 -13.79 -16.65 -11.28
C LEU A 175 -13.05 -15.30 -11.36
N LYS A 176 -13.04 -14.65 -12.54
CA LYS A 176 -12.44 -13.31 -12.72
C LYS A 176 -13.19 -12.22 -11.96
N LEU A 177 -14.52 -12.31 -11.91
CA LEU A 177 -15.36 -11.37 -11.15
C LEU A 177 -15.05 -11.45 -9.66
N HIS A 178 -15.01 -12.67 -9.11
CA HIS A 178 -14.72 -12.92 -7.69
C HIS A 178 -13.26 -12.56 -7.33
N TYR A 179 -12.31 -12.86 -8.20
CA TYR A 179 -10.92 -12.42 -8.04
C TYR A 179 -10.81 -10.88 -7.95
N ARG A 180 -11.49 -10.15 -8.83
CA ARG A 180 -11.52 -8.68 -8.81
C ARG A 180 -12.15 -8.15 -7.51
N ARG A 181 -13.23 -8.78 -7.03
CA ARG A 181 -13.89 -8.43 -5.77
C ARG A 181 -12.96 -8.67 -4.58
N ALA A 182 -12.37 -9.87 -4.48
CA ALA A 182 -11.44 -10.22 -3.41
C ALA A 182 -10.23 -9.27 -3.35
N LEU A 183 -9.65 -8.93 -4.51
CA LEU A 183 -8.57 -7.94 -4.57
C LEU A 183 -9.00 -6.56 -4.06
N LEU A 184 -10.20 -6.08 -4.39
CA LEU A 184 -10.70 -4.77 -3.96
C LEU A 184 -11.08 -4.72 -2.47
N HIS A 185 -11.44 -5.85 -1.87
CA HIS A 185 -11.72 -5.98 -0.44
C HIS A 185 -10.44 -6.12 0.39
N HIS A 186 -9.47 -6.88 -0.11
CA HIS A 186 -8.24 -7.21 0.61
C HIS A 186 -7.02 -6.41 0.14
N HIS A 187 -7.22 -5.38 -0.70
CA HIS A 187 -6.14 -4.49 -1.14
C HIS A 187 -5.47 -3.79 0.06
N PRO A 188 -4.13 -3.76 0.14
CA PRO A 188 -3.42 -3.14 1.26
C PRO A 188 -3.63 -1.62 1.39
N ASP A 189 -4.06 -0.95 0.33
CA ASP A 189 -4.29 0.50 0.29
C ASP A 189 -5.51 0.96 1.13
N LYS A 190 -6.50 0.06 1.37
CA LYS A 190 -7.63 0.34 2.27
C LYS A 190 -7.25 0.32 3.75
N LYS A 191 -6.06 -0.15 4.11
CA LYS A 191 -5.57 -0.18 5.50
C LYS A 191 -4.86 1.13 5.92
N GLY A 192 -4.99 2.20 5.14
CA GLY A 192 -4.20 3.44 5.26
C GLY A 192 -4.93 4.75 5.59
N HIS A 193 -6.25 4.81 5.77
CA HIS A 193 -6.94 6.07 6.10
C HIS A 193 -7.58 6.08 7.49
N HIS A 194 -6.81 6.58 8.47
CA HIS A 194 -7.33 7.11 9.73
C HIS A 194 -8.07 8.44 9.51
N GLN A 195 -9.30 8.51 10.02
CA GLN A 195 -10.21 9.66 10.05
C GLN A 195 -9.78 10.66 11.15
N PRO A 196 -9.88 12.00 10.97
CA PRO A 196 -9.67 12.95 12.05
C PRO A 196 -10.94 13.17 12.90
N HIS A 197 -10.71 13.28 14.20
CA HIS A 197 -11.62 13.43 15.35
C HIS A 197 -12.70 14.53 15.30
N GLN A 198 -13.86 14.31 15.95
CA GLN A 198 -14.40 15.11 17.09
C GLN A 198 -15.64 14.46 17.79
N PRO A 199 -16.11 14.91 19.00
CA PRO A 199 -16.17 14.06 20.22
C PRO A 199 -17.55 13.76 20.86
N HIS A 200 -17.51 12.85 21.87
CA HIS A 200 -18.42 12.57 23.01
C HIS A 200 -19.34 11.32 23.02
N GLN A 201 -18.83 10.26 23.67
CA GLN A 201 -19.36 9.27 24.67
C GLN A 201 -20.88 9.07 24.96
N PRO A 202 -21.32 7.92 25.56
CA PRO A 202 -20.54 6.91 26.32
C PRO A 202 -20.75 5.40 25.99
N HIS A 203 -19.74 4.65 26.45
CA HIS A 203 -19.52 3.20 26.63
C HIS A 203 -20.66 2.18 26.49
N GLN A 204 -20.46 1.22 25.57
CA GLN A 204 -20.71 -0.21 25.82
C GLN A 204 -19.49 -1.04 25.41
N GLN A 205 -19.21 -2.06 26.20
CA GLN A 205 -17.94 -2.76 26.30
C GLN A 205 -17.75 -3.73 25.12
N GLN A 206 -16.63 -3.61 24.41
CA GLN A 206 -16.19 -4.53 23.35
C GLN A 206 -15.73 -5.87 23.93
N PRO A 207 -16.27 -7.02 23.48
CA PRO A 207 -15.60 -8.29 23.64
C PRO A 207 -14.44 -8.40 22.62
N LYS A 208 -13.22 -8.45 23.15
CA LYS A 208 -12.00 -8.80 22.44
C LYS A 208 -11.98 -10.30 22.14
N ASN A 209 -12.36 -10.72 20.94
CA ASN A 209 -11.79 -11.89 20.24
C ASN A 209 -12.59 -12.22 18.97
N LYS A 210 -11.98 -11.95 17.81
CA LYS A 210 -12.10 -12.82 16.62
C LYS A 210 -10.88 -12.51 15.76
N LYS A 211 -9.97 -13.48 15.64
CA LYS A 211 -8.79 -13.39 14.78
C LYS A 211 -9.32 -13.28 13.34
N SER A 212 -9.38 -12.07 12.78
CA SER A 212 -9.58 -11.90 11.35
C SER A 212 -8.33 -12.43 10.64
N SER A 213 -8.39 -13.64 10.07
CA SER A 213 -7.40 -14.13 9.13
C SER A 213 -7.39 -13.16 7.94
N THR A 214 -6.47 -12.20 7.95
CA THR A 214 -6.37 -11.23 6.86
C THR A 214 -5.91 -11.97 5.61
N ILE A 215 -6.84 -12.21 4.68
CA ILE A 215 -6.55 -12.82 3.38
C ILE A 215 -5.52 -11.96 2.64
N THR A 216 -4.43 -12.56 2.15
CA THR A 216 -3.35 -11.88 1.43
C THR A 216 -3.57 -11.94 -0.09
N ILE A 217 -2.94 -11.03 -0.84
CA ILE A 217 -3.00 -11.01 -2.31
C ILE A 217 -2.44 -12.33 -2.89
N ASP A 218 -1.41 -12.89 -2.25
CA ASP A 218 -0.80 -14.16 -2.67
C ASP A 218 -1.79 -15.33 -2.53
N GLN A 219 -2.61 -15.33 -1.46
CA GLN A 219 -3.67 -16.33 -1.24
C GLN A 219 -4.78 -16.21 -2.30
N ILE A 220 -5.21 -14.98 -2.62
CA ILE A 220 -6.23 -14.72 -3.65
C ILE A 220 -5.74 -15.18 -5.04
N THR A 221 -4.46 -14.95 -5.33
CA THR A 221 -3.85 -15.36 -6.60
C THR A 221 -3.72 -16.88 -6.68
N THR A 222 -3.32 -17.53 -5.59
CA THR A 222 -3.20 -19.00 -5.49
C THR A 222 -4.56 -19.70 -5.60
N ALA A 223 -5.62 -19.10 -5.03
CA ALA A 223 -6.98 -19.62 -5.16
C ALA A 223 -7.47 -19.56 -6.62
N LEU A 224 -7.23 -18.45 -7.32
CA LEU A 224 -7.62 -18.31 -8.73
C LEU A 224 -6.88 -19.30 -9.64
N THR A 225 -5.56 -19.47 -9.47
CA THR A 225 -4.78 -20.40 -10.29
C THR A 225 -5.26 -21.84 -10.11
N THR A 226 -5.57 -22.23 -8.88
CA THR A 226 -6.04 -23.58 -8.55
C THR A 226 -7.46 -23.83 -9.06
N LEU A 227 -8.39 -22.89 -8.86
CA LEU A 227 -9.79 -23.02 -9.28
C LEU A 227 -10.02 -22.85 -10.79
N SER A 228 -9.10 -22.16 -11.50
CA SER A 228 -9.19 -21.97 -12.95
C SER A 228 -8.79 -23.19 -13.78
N HIS A 229 -8.00 -24.12 -13.20
CA HIS A 229 -7.50 -25.30 -13.90
C HIS A 229 -8.26 -26.55 -13.45
N PRO A 230 -9.02 -27.24 -14.33
CA PRO A 230 -9.87 -28.37 -13.93
C PRO A 230 -9.12 -29.51 -13.21
N ALA A 231 -7.89 -29.80 -13.62
CA ALA A 231 -7.06 -30.82 -13.00
C ALA A 231 -6.58 -30.42 -11.58
N LEU A 232 -6.19 -29.16 -11.39
CA LEU A 232 -5.76 -28.65 -10.08
C LEU A 232 -6.93 -28.54 -9.11
N ARG A 233 -8.09 -28.11 -9.62
CA ARG A 233 -9.35 -28.10 -8.87
C ARG A 233 -9.74 -29.51 -8.41
N ALA A 234 -9.76 -30.50 -9.31
CA ALA A 234 -10.09 -31.88 -8.94
C ALA A 234 -9.12 -32.47 -7.91
N ALA A 235 -7.82 -32.16 -8.01
CA ALA A 235 -6.83 -32.58 -7.01
C ALA A 235 -7.06 -31.92 -5.64
N TYR A 236 -7.46 -30.66 -5.62
CA TYR A 236 -7.84 -29.97 -4.38
C TYR A 236 -9.13 -30.54 -3.77
N ASP A 237 -10.16 -30.75 -4.60
CA ASP A 237 -11.44 -31.33 -4.14
C ASP A 237 -11.22 -32.72 -3.52
N GLN A 238 -10.34 -33.54 -4.13
CA GLN A 238 -9.89 -34.81 -3.56
C GLN A 238 -9.14 -34.65 -2.23
N SER A 239 -8.29 -33.63 -2.11
CA SER A 239 -7.57 -33.29 -0.86
C SER A 239 -8.52 -32.86 0.26
N LEU A 240 -9.60 -32.13 -0.06
CA LEU A 240 -10.62 -31.72 0.90
C LEU A 240 -11.38 -32.94 1.45
N LEU A 241 -11.67 -33.92 0.59
CA LEU A 241 -12.35 -35.17 0.95
C LEU A 241 -11.46 -36.13 1.75
N GLN A 242 -10.13 -36.09 1.56
CA GLN A 242 -9.16 -36.92 2.28
C GLN A 242 -8.74 -36.33 3.63
N SER A 243 -9.10 -35.08 3.91
CA SER A 243 -8.83 -34.42 5.19
C SER A 243 -9.86 -34.88 6.23
N PRO A 244 -9.46 -35.53 7.35
CA PRO A 244 -10.42 -35.95 8.36
C PRO A 244 -11.07 -34.73 9.02
N ALA A 245 -12.40 -34.65 8.98
CA ALA A 245 -13.17 -33.68 9.75
C ALA A 245 -12.81 -33.83 11.24
N ASN A 246 -12.29 -32.77 11.84
CA ASN A 246 -11.87 -32.74 13.25
C ASN A 246 -13.09 -32.98 14.17
N PRO A 247 -13.15 -34.07 14.96
CA PRO A 247 -14.36 -34.45 15.70
C PRO A 247 -14.40 -33.82 17.09
N GLN A 248 -14.25 -32.49 17.21
CA GLN A 248 -14.17 -31.81 18.51
C GLN A 248 -15.26 -30.76 18.75
N SER A 249 -16.42 -30.90 18.09
CA SER A 249 -17.60 -30.06 18.34
C SER A 249 -18.82 -30.87 18.79
N GLN A 250 -18.61 -31.92 19.58
CA GLN A 250 -19.67 -32.61 20.32
C GLN A 250 -19.29 -32.69 21.79
N GLN A 251 -19.73 -31.67 22.54
CA GLN A 251 -20.17 -31.69 23.94
C GLN A 251 -19.91 -30.30 24.54
N GLN A 252 -21.00 -29.55 24.74
CA GLN A 252 -21.40 -28.93 26.01
C GLN A 252 -22.19 -27.64 25.79
N GLY A 253 -23.52 -27.77 25.95
CA GLY A 253 -24.43 -26.83 26.63
C GLY A 253 -24.43 -25.36 26.23
N ASP A 254 -25.55 -24.97 25.62
CA ASP A 254 -26.23 -23.69 25.82
C ASP A 254 -25.34 -22.44 25.82
N ASN A 255 -25.05 -21.93 24.62
CA ASN A 255 -25.19 -20.51 24.30
C ASN A 255 -25.18 -20.33 22.78
N ASN A 256 -26.25 -19.69 22.33
CA ASN A 256 -26.59 -19.33 20.97
C ASN A 256 -25.43 -18.64 20.21
N ASN A 257 -24.75 -19.36 19.31
CA ASN A 257 -23.99 -18.81 18.17
C ASN A 257 -23.53 -19.92 17.22
N ASN A 258 -24.47 -20.79 16.86
CA ASN A 258 -24.28 -21.80 15.82
C ASN A 258 -24.34 -21.11 14.45
N PHE A 259 -23.21 -21.11 13.74
CA PHE A 259 -23.01 -20.71 12.34
C PHE A 259 -24.23 -20.07 11.64
N GLN A 260 -24.46 -18.77 11.88
CA GLN A 260 -25.55 -18.03 11.23
C GLN A 260 -25.22 -17.89 9.74
N THR A 261 -25.77 -18.77 8.91
CA THR A 261 -25.99 -18.52 7.49
C THR A 261 -26.62 -17.14 7.36
N GLY A 262 -26.16 -16.29 6.43
CA GLY A 262 -26.58 -14.89 6.26
C GLY A 262 -28.04 -14.68 5.86
N ILE A 263 -28.96 -15.18 6.67
CA ILE A 263 -30.41 -15.12 6.54
C ILE A 263 -30.90 -14.21 7.68
N GLU A 264 -31.35 -13.01 7.30
CA GLU A 264 -31.94 -12.05 8.24
C GLU A 264 -33.44 -12.37 8.33
N THR A 265 -33.98 -12.56 9.54
CA THR A 265 -35.41 -12.87 9.76
C THR A 265 -36.12 -11.62 10.28
N LEU A 266 -37.27 -11.27 9.71
CA LEU A 266 -38.04 -10.07 10.03
C LEU A 266 -39.54 -10.34 9.90
N ASP A 267 -40.34 -9.57 10.62
CA ASP A 267 -41.80 -9.57 10.48
C ASP A 267 -42.22 -8.62 9.34
N LEU A 268 -43.34 -8.91 8.67
CA LEU A 268 -43.84 -8.12 7.54
C LEU A 268 -44.08 -6.64 7.90
N ASP A 269 -44.49 -6.36 9.14
CA ASP A 269 -44.75 -5.01 9.65
C ASP A 269 -43.49 -4.13 9.77
N ASP A 270 -42.31 -4.74 9.80
CA ASP A 270 -41.02 -4.05 9.87
C ASP A 270 -40.46 -3.67 8.49
N LEU A 271 -41.15 -4.03 7.40
CA LEU A 271 -40.73 -3.74 6.03
C LEU A 271 -41.41 -2.49 5.47
N ALA A 272 -40.65 -1.73 4.68
CA ALA A 272 -41.19 -0.57 3.98
C ALA A 272 -42.08 -1.05 2.82
N SER A 273 -43.35 -0.65 2.81
CA SER A 273 -44.28 -0.91 1.71
C SER A 273 -44.49 0.31 0.82
N PHE A 274 -44.84 0.08 -0.44
CA PHE A 274 -45.32 1.12 -1.34
C PHE A 274 -46.41 0.54 -2.25
N THR A 275 -47.42 1.34 -2.57
CA THR A 275 -48.51 0.96 -3.46
C THR A 275 -48.20 1.41 -4.90
N GLN A 276 -48.42 0.52 -5.87
CA GLN A 276 -48.33 0.88 -7.29
C GLN A 276 -49.71 0.87 -7.95
N PRO A 277 -50.07 1.87 -8.78
CA PRO A 277 -51.27 1.80 -9.59
C PRO A 277 -51.08 0.74 -10.68
N THR A 278 -51.99 -0.24 -10.73
CA THR A 278 -52.01 -1.27 -11.77
C THR A 278 -52.22 -0.56 -13.12
N THR A 279 -51.29 -0.73 -14.05
CA THR A 279 -51.39 -0.13 -15.40
C THR A 279 -51.49 -1.21 -16.44
N THR A 280 -52.68 -1.80 -16.57
CA THR A 280 -53.08 -2.53 -17.76
C THR A 280 -54.37 -1.98 -18.32
N ALA A 281 -54.31 -1.62 -19.60
CA ALA A 281 -55.36 -1.00 -20.37
C ALA A 281 -56.63 -1.86 -20.47
N GLU A 282 -57.78 -1.17 -20.45
CA GLU A 282 -59.08 -1.57 -21.00
C GLU A 282 -59.71 -2.89 -20.50
N GLY A 283 -60.40 -2.83 -19.36
CA GLY A 283 -61.37 -3.85 -18.97
C GLY A 283 -61.67 -3.82 -17.48
N ALA A 284 -62.76 -3.14 -17.10
CA ALA A 284 -63.15 -2.84 -15.74
C ALA A 284 -63.34 -4.07 -14.82
N SER A 285 -62.54 -4.11 -13.76
CA SER A 285 -62.97 -4.36 -12.38
C SER A 285 -62.21 -3.38 -11.49
N GLU A 286 -62.79 -3.00 -10.35
CA GLU A 286 -62.25 -1.96 -9.47
C GLU A 286 -60.87 -2.38 -8.94
N ASP A 287 -59.81 -1.86 -9.57
CA ASP A 287 -58.44 -2.30 -9.34
C ASP A 287 -57.93 -1.81 -7.98
N GLU A 288 -57.88 -2.70 -6.99
CA GLU A 288 -57.18 -2.51 -5.72
C GLU A 288 -55.68 -2.22 -5.99
N PRO A 289 -55.06 -1.23 -5.31
CA PRO A 289 -53.66 -0.91 -5.51
C PRO A 289 -52.76 -2.04 -5.00
N GLU A 290 -51.93 -2.63 -5.87
CA GLU A 290 -51.00 -3.70 -5.49
C GLU A 290 -49.95 -3.17 -4.50
N THR A 291 -49.93 -3.76 -3.30
CA THR A 291 -48.99 -3.40 -2.24
C THR A 291 -47.71 -4.24 -2.38
N ARG A 292 -46.56 -3.57 -2.36
CA ARG A 292 -45.26 -4.22 -2.49
C ARG A 292 -44.32 -3.83 -1.35
N TRP A 293 -43.60 -4.80 -0.81
CA TRP A 293 -42.65 -4.60 0.28
C TRP A 293 -41.22 -4.61 -0.24
N PHE A 294 -40.37 -3.76 0.34
CA PHE A 294 -38.95 -3.76 0.03
C PHE A 294 -38.06 -3.42 1.23
N ARG A 295 -36.81 -3.87 1.16
CA ARG A 295 -35.77 -3.54 2.14
C ARG A 295 -34.41 -3.33 1.47
N PRO A 296 -33.62 -2.33 1.90
CA PRO A 296 -32.25 -2.20 1.46
C PRO A 296 -31.40 -3.37 1.97
N CYS A 297 -30.56 -3.91 1.10
CA CYS A 297 -29.65 -4.99 1.47
C CYS A 297 -28.30 -4.44 1.93
N ARG A 298 -27.62 -5.17 2.83
CA ARG A 298 -26.28 -4.84 3.34
C ARG A 298 -25.20 -4.77 2.24
N CYS A 299 -25.50 -5.28 1.04
CA CYS A 299 -24.64 -5.12 -0.14
C CYS A 299 -24.65 -3.71 -0.75
N GLY A 300 -25.60 -2.85 -0.34
CA GLY A 300 -25.75 -1.48 -0.84
C GLY A 300 -26.85 -1.28 -1.88
N ASN A 301 -27.60 -2.33 -2.26
CA ASN A 301 -28.80 -2.16 -3.08
C ASN A 301 -29.95 -1.60 -2.22
N PRO A 302 -30.53 -0.43 -2.55
CA PRO A 302 -31.63 0.17 -1.79
C PRO A 302 -32.94 -0.64 -1.85
N ARG A 303 -33.14 -1.49 -2.87
CA ARG A 303 -34.26 -2.42 -3.04
C ARG A 303 -33.73 -3.83 -3.28
N GLY A 304 -32.88 -4.28 -2.36
CA GLY A 304 -32.22 -5.57 -2.49
C GLY A 304 -33.20 -6.73 -2.34
N PHE A 305 -34.13 -6.61 -1.40
CA PHE A 305 -35.23 -7.56 -1.21
C PHE A 305 -36.52 -6.85 -1.60
N GLU A 306 -37.26 -7.38 -2.57
CA GLU A 306 -38.53 -6.84 -3.06
C GLU A 306 -39.46 -8.00 -3.44
N PHE A 307 -40.71 -7.95 -2.98
CA PHE A 307 -41.74 -8.96 -3.20
C PHE A 307 -43.13 -8.34 -3.04
N GLY A 308 -44.14 -8.92 -3.70
CA GLY A 308 -45.53 -8.45 -3.69
C GLY A 308 -46.48 -9.38 -2.94
N GLU A 309 -47.75 -9.02 -2.94
CA GLU A 309 -48.83 -9.79 -2.28
C GLU A 309 -49.00 -11.19 -2.87
N ALA A 310 -48.87 -11.34 -4.18
CA ALA A 310 -48.91 -12.65 -4.84
C ALA A 310 -47.82 -13.61 -4.32
N ASP A 311 -46.63 -13.09 -3.99
CA ASP A 311 -45.54 -13.91 -3.43
C ASP A 311 -45.86 -14.37 -1.99
N LEU A 312 -46.69 -13.61 -1.26
CA LEU A 312 -47.15 -13.97 0.10
C LEU A 312 -48.28 -14.98 0.04
N GLU A 313 -49.21 -14.83 -0.90
CA GLU A 313 -50.31 -15.78 -1.10
C GLU A 313 -49.78 -17.19 -1.41
N ASP A 314 -48.75 -17.30 -2.27
CA ASP A 314 -48.06 -18.55 -2.57
C ASP A 314 -47.40 -19.19 -1.32
N ALA A 315 -47.06 -18.38 -0.31
CA ALA A 315 -46.40 -18.82 0.93
C ALA A 315 -47.35 -18.85 2.15
N ALA A 316 -48.65 -18.60 1.95
CA ALA A 316 -49.64 -18.43 3.02
C ALA A 316 -49.74 -19.65 3.95
N ASP A 317 -49.66 -20.86 3.39
CA ASP A 317 -49.71 -22.13 4.15
C ASP A 317 -48.55 -22.30 5.15
N VAL A 318 -47.43 -21.61 4.92
CA VAL A 318 -46.21 -21.74 5.72
C VAL A 318 -46.05 -20.56 6.70
N GLY A 319 -46.59 -19.38 6.36
CA GLY A 319 -46.46 -18.16 7.16
C GLY A 319 -45.05 -17.54 7.15
N GLU A 320 -44.13 -18.06 6.33
CA GLU A 320 -42.82 -17.47 6.10
C GLU A 320 -42.43 -17.46 4.61
N LEU A 321 -41.97 -16.31 4.13
CA LEU A 321 -41.49 -16.11 2.76
C LEU A 321 -39.96 -15.95 2.73
N MET A 322 -39.30 -16.70 1.85
CA MET A 322 -37.85 -16.63 1.65
C MET A 322 -37.50 -15.81 0.40
N VAL A 323 -36.97 -14.60 0.62
CA VAL A 323 -36.68 -13.63 -0.44
C VAL A 323 -35.17 -13.52 -0.64
N GLY A 324 -34.70 -13.87 -1.84
CA GLY A 324 -33.30 -13.66 -2.22
C GLY A 324 -33.02 -12.20 -2.57
N CYS A 325 -31.85 -11.68 -2.20
CA CYS A 325 -31.45 -10.36 -2.66
C CYS A 325 -31.20 -10.36 -4.17
N ALA A 326 -31.71 -9.36 -4.90
CA ALA A 326 -31.48 -9.21 -6.34
C ALA A 326 -29.99 -9.09 -6.73
N ASP A 327 -29.16 -8.54 -5.85
CA ASP A 327 -27.75 -8.23 -6.14
C ASP A 327 -26.73 -9.05 -5.33
N CYS A 328 -27.16 -9.95 -4.44
CA CYS A 328 -26.25 -10.80 -3.69
C CYS A 328 -26.89 -12.11 -3.21
N SER A 329 -26.12 -12.98 -2.59
CA SER A 329 -26.59 -14.29 -2.09
C SER A 329 -27.19 -14.23 -0.68
N LEU A 330 -27.54 -13.05 -0.19
CA LEU A 330 -28.23 -12.92 1.10
C LEU A 330 -29.70 -13.29 0.90
N TRP A 331 -30.25 -13.93 1.92
CA TRP A 331 -31.66 -14.28 1.97
C TRP A 331 -32.31 -13.53 3.11
N LEU A 332 -33.55 -13.10 2.89
CA LEU A 332 -34.40 -12.50 3.90
C LEU A 332 -35.56 -13.44 4.14
N ARG A 333 -35.79 -13.79 5.40
CA ARG A 333 -36.93 -14.60 5.81
C ARG A 333 -37.97 -13.68 6.42
N VAL A 334 -39.11 -13.56 5.77
CA VAL A 334 -40.20 -12.67 6.19
C VAL A 334 -41.29 -13.52 6.82
N HIS A 335 -41.59 -13.27 8.10
CA HIS A 335 -42.70 -13.91 8.81
C HIS A 335 -43.95 -13.03 8.66
N PHE A 336 -45.09 -13.66 8.38
CA PHE A 336 -46.38 -12.99 8.27
C PHE A 336 -47.50 -13.91 8.78
N ALA A 337 -48.54 -13.31 9.34
CA ALA A 337 -49.73 -14.03 9.77
C ALA A 337 -50.88 -13.71 8.81
N VAL A 338 -51.53 -14.75 8.28
CA VAL A 338 -52.79 -14.60 7.56
C VAL A 338 -53.90 -14.59 8.59
N VAL A 339 -54.66 -13.50 8.65
CA VAL A 339 -55.84 -13.39 9.51
C VAL A 339 -57.05 -13.67 8.64
N ASP A 340 -57.64 -14.85 8.80
CA ASP A 340 -58.95 -15.15 8.19
C ASP A 340 -60.00 -14.29 8.90
N GLU A 341 -60.74 -13.45 8.17
CA GLU A 341 -61.74 -12.52 8.73
C GLU A 341 -63.06 -13.20 9.19
N ASP A 342 -62.99 -14.45 9.64
CA ASP A 342 -64.15 -15.19 10.16
C ASP A 342 -63.83 -15.81 11.53
N GLU A 343 -64.00 -15.06 12.63
CA GLU A 343 -64.54 -15.53 13.94
C GLU A 343 -64.48 -14.43 15.02
N ASP A 344 -65.65 -13.91 15.38
CA ASP A 344 -65.94 -13.09 16.55
C ASP A 344 -65.91 -13.91 17.89
N ASP A 345 -65.76 -13.17 18.99
CA ASP A 345 -66.27 -13.41 20.38
C ASP A 345 -65.45 -14.17 21.47
N ASP A 346 -65.12 -13.38 22.51
CA ASP A 346 -65.38 -13.55 23.97
C ASP A 346 -64.47 -14.31 24.98
N ASP A 347 -64.17 -13.58 26.08
CA ASP A 347 -63.94 -13.91 27.51
C ASP A 347 -62.71 -14.77 27.93
N ASP A 348 -62.01 -14.59 29.07
CA ASP A 348 -62.42 -14.24 30.45
C ASP A 348 -61.18 -13.87 31.34
N GLU A 349 -61.47 -13.24 32.48
CA GLU A 349 -60.61 -12.61 33.49
C GLU A 349 -59.78 -13.54 34.43
N GLY A 350 -58.78 -12.94 35.11
CA GLY A 350 -58.57 -13.15 36.56
C GLY A 350 -57.36 -13.96 37.05
N ASP A 351 -56.41 -13.32 37.74
CA ASP A 351 -56.27 -13.41 39.22
C ASP A 351 -55.04 -12.62 39.71
N GLU A 352 -55.32 -11.60 40.54
CA GLU A 352 -54.35 -10.90 41.37
C GLU A 352 -54.19 -11.67 42.70
N GLN A 353 -52.96 -11.81 43.21
CA GLN A 353 -52.76 -12.07 44.64
C GLN A 353 -51.51 -11.37 45.18
N GLU A 354 -51.77 -10.36 46.02
CA GLU A 354 -50.83 -9.66 46.88
C GLU A 354 -50.47 -10.44 48.16
N GLY A 355 -49.32 -10.11 48.73
CA GLY A 355 -48.93 -10.35 50.14
C GLY A 355 -47.44 -10.69 50.27
N GLY A 356 -46.59 -10.06 51.07
CA GLY A 356 -46.73 -9.12 52.17
C GLY A 356 -45.70 -9.46 53.27
N GLY A 357 -44.89 -8.49 53.69
CA GLY A 357 -44.01 -8.54 54.89
C GLY A 357 -42.58 -9.06 54.64
N GLY A 358 -41.49 -8.48 55.15
CA GLY A 358 -41.25 -7.51 56.21
C GLY A 358 -39.94 -7.92 56.90
N GLY A 359 -38.99 -7.00 57.11
CA GLY A 359 -37.73 -7.35 57.77
C GLY A 359 -36.64 -6.28 57.75
N ASP A 360 -36.84 -5.19 58.50
CA ASP A 360 -35.79 -4.32 59.03
C ASP A 360 -34.65 -5.11 59.70
N ARG A 361 -33.42 -4.63 59.54
CA ARG A 361 -32.40 -4.64 60.61
C ARG A 361 -31.25 -3.68 60.31
N ASP A 362 -31.18 -2.68 61.18
CA ASP A 362 -30.08 -1.75 61.41
C ASP A 362 -28.72 -2.43 61.59
N GLY A 363 -27.67 -1.73 61.16
CA GLY A 363 -26.27 -2.11 61.38
C GLY A 363 -25.34 -0.91 61.31
N ALA A 364 -25.39 -0.06 62.34
CA ALA A 364 -24.46 1.03 62.58
C ALA A 364 -22.99 0.56 62.61
N GLY A 365 -22.08 1.38 62.06
CA GLY A 365 -20.65 1.09 62.05
C GLY A 365 -19.80 2.33 61.76
N SER A 366 -19.60 3.13 62.80
CA SER A 366 -18.76 4.32 62.92
C SER A 366 -17.27 4.16 62.60
N GLY A 367 -16.63 5.27 62.23
CA GLY A 367 -15.21 5.57 62.45
C GLY A 367 -14.39 5.66 61.16
N GLY A 368 -13.52 6.64 60.92
CA GLY A 368 -12.99 7.70 61.76
C GLY A 368 -11.96 8.49 60.93
N ALA A 369 -11.79 9.74 61.31
CA ALA A 369 -10.88 10.69 60.70
C ALA A 369 -9.40 10.22 60.68
N GLY A 370 -8.68 10.58 59.61
CA GLY A 370 -7.25 10.33 59.47
C GLY A 370 -6.59 11.36 58.54
N LYS A 371 -6.50 12.58 59.04
CA LYS A 371 -5.76 13.73 58.50
C LYS A 371 -4.26 13.51 58.69
N LYS A 372 -3.45 14.20 57.87
CA LYS A 372 -1.96 14.40 57.89
C LYS A 372 -1.24 13.56 56.81
N GLY A 373 -0.38 14.13 56.00
CA GLY A 373 0.18 15.49 55.94
C GLY A 373 1.11 15.60 54.75
#